data_AF-A0A699UM07-F1
#
_entry.id   AF-A0A699UM07-F1
#
_cell.length_a   1.000
_cell.length_b   1.000
_cell.length_c   1.000
_cell.angle_alpha   90.00
_cell.angle_beta   90.00
_cell.angle_gamma   90.00
#
_symmetry.space_group_name_H-M   'P 1'
#
loop_
_entity.id
_entity.type
_entity.pdbx_description
1 polymer ?
#
loop_
_entity_poly.entity_id
_entity_poly.type
_entity_poly.pdbx_seq_one_letter_code
_entity_poly.pdbx_strand_id
1 'polypeptide(L)'
;MRILSVVGIKAYSRYGYDYLSENVLRRADLQEHTIAEKDFKNLHPCDFEDLNLLLLQGHLDHLPGSDKLMLSTAVKLWTRNLVIRQWVKDFQLG
;
A
#
# COMPACT_ATOMS: atom_id res chain seq x y z
N MET A 1 -8.50 6.54 -9.68
CA MET A 1 -7.39 6.05 -10.53
C MET A 1 -7.18 4.59 -10.18
N ARG A 2 -6.69 3.76 -11.12
CA ARG A 2 -6.53 2.32 -10.88
C ARG A 2 -5.06 1.94 -10.82
N ILE A 3 -4.65 1.15 -9.83
CA ILE A 3 -3.30 0.58 -9.77
C ILE A 3 -3.31 -0.75 -10.52
N LEU A 4 -2.37 -0.91 -11.45
CA LEU A 4 -2.26 -2.09 -12.31
C LEU A 4 -1.25 -3.10 -11.78
N SER A 5 -0.11 -2.62 -11.28
CA SER A 5 0.92 -3.49 -10.73
C SER A 5 1.80 -2.74 -9.74
N VAL A 6 2.42 -3.49 -8.85
CA VAL A 6 3.61 -3.04 -8.12
C VAL A 6 4.81 -3.34 -9.00
N VAL A 7 5.76 -2.43 -9.12
CA VAL A 7 6.97 -2.58 -9.95
C VAL A 7 8.20 -2.86 -9.07
N GLY A 8 8.28 -2.20 -7.92
CA GLY A 8 9.43 -2.35 -7.04
C GLY A 8 9.15 -1.77 -5.67
N ILE A 9 9.81 -2.33 -4.67
CA ILE A 9 9.69 -1.92 -3.28
C ILE A 9 11.08 -1.53 -2.78
N LYS A 10 11.16 -0.39 -2.10
CA LYS A 10 12.31 -0.06 -1.27
C LYS A 10 11.91 -0.20 0.19
N ALA A 11 12.74 -0.94 0.89
CA ALA A 11 12.66 -1.11 2.32
C ALA A 11 14.00 -0.71 2.94
N TYR A 12 13.96 -0.30 4.20
CA TYR A 12 15.16 -0.11 5.02
C TYR A 12 14.96 -0.78 6.37
N SER A 13 16.04 -1.35 6.91
CA SER A 13 16.02 -1.95 8.24
C SER A 13 16.48 -0.94 9.29
N ARG A 14 15.76 -0.83 10.39
CA ARG A 14 16.13 0.01 11.54
C ARG A 14 15.70 -0.68 12.83
N TYR A 15 16.59 -0.69 13.84
CA TYR A 15 16.32 -1.32 15.15
C TYR A 15 15.87 -2.80 15.07
N GLY A 16 16.30 -3.53 14.04
CA GLY A 16 15.90 -4.93 13.82
C GLY A 16 14.51 -5.12 13.19
N TYR A 17 13.87 -4.04 12.72
CA TYR A 17 12.62 -4.08 11.99
C TYR A 17 12.80 -3.54 10.57
N ASP A 18 12.15 -4.19 9.61
CA ASP A 18 12.14 -3.73 8.23
C ASP A 18 10.94 -2.79 8.01
N TYR A 19 11.23 -1.60 7.49
CA TYR A 19 10.26 -0.56 7.20
C TYR A 19 10.15 -0.32 5.70
N LEU A 20 8.92 -0.18 5.21
CA LEU A 20 8.62 0.19 3.84
C LEU A 20 8.89 1.69 3.66
N SER A 21 9.88 2.09 2.86
CA SER A 21 10.13 3.51 2.57
C SER A 21 9.36 3.98 1.35
N GLU A 22 9.53 3.29 0.22
CA GLU A 22 8.98 3.68 -1.07
C GLU A 22 8.42 2.45 -1.79
N ASN A 23 7.34 2.67 -2.54
CA ASN A 23 6.76 1.70 -3.43
C ASN A 23 6.58 2.32 -4.81
N VAL A 24 7.09 1.67 -5.84
CA VAL A 24 6.92 2.06 -7.23
C VAL A 24 5.74 1.29 -7.79
N LEU A 25 4.69 2.02 -8.16
CA LEU A 25 3.43 1.47 -8.65
C LEU A 25 3.20 1.87 -10.10
N ARG A 26 2.66 0.96 -10.91
CA ARG A 26 2.17 1.27 -12.24
C ARG A 26 0.67 1.55 -12.18
N ARG A 27 0.26 2.74 -12.61
CA ARG A 27 -1.16 3.14 -12.64
C ARG A 27 -1.77 2.92 -14.03
N ALA A 28 -3.07 3.19 -14.16
CA ALA A 28 -3.83 3.05 -15.41
C ALA A 28 -3.31 3.90 -16.58
N ASP A 29 -2.55 4.96 -16.29
CA ASP A 29 -1.81 5.77 -17.26
C ASP A 29 -0.54 5.08 -17.78
N LEU A 30 -0.28 3.83 -17.33
CA LEU A 30 0.92 3.04 -17.59
C LEU A 30 2.22 3.68 -17.09
N GLN A 31 2.13 4.79 -16.35
CA GLN A 31 3.28 5.44 -15.76
C GLN A 31 3.62 4.85 -14.40
N GLU A 32 4.90 4.93 -14.06
CA GLU A 32 5.42 4.51 -12.78
C GLU A 32 5.38 5.67 -11.80
N HIS A 33 4.68 5.46 -10.70
CA HIS A 33 4.48 6.42 -9.63
C HIS A 33 5.16 5.90 -8.37
N THR A 34 6.14 6.65 -7.89
CA THR A 34 6.77 6.35 -6.60
C THR A 34 5.95 6.97 -5.49
N ILE A 35 5.51 6.13 -4.56
CA ILE A 35 4.79 6.54 -3.36
C ILE A 35 5.71 6.29 -2.16
N ALA A 36 6.00 7.33 -1.40
CA ALA A 36 6.68 7.19 -0.12
C ALA A 36 5.69 7.07 1.04
N GLU A 37 6.16 6.60 2.19
CA GLU A 37 5.35 6.46 3.41
C GLU A 37 4.58 7.73 3.80
N LYS A 38 5.14 8.92 3.50
CA LYS A 38 4.53 10.23 3.76
C LYS A 38 3.35 10.58 2.86
N ASP A 39 3.33 10.07 1.62
CA ASP A 39 2.35 10.43 0.57
C ASP A 39 1.08 9.59 0.67
N PHE A 40 1.26 8.47 1.32
CA PHE A 40 0.35 7.42 1.68
C PHE A 40 -0.91 7.98 2.36
N LYS A 41 -0.80 9.00 3.23
CA LYS A 41 -1.94 9.72 3.84
C LYS A 41 -2.87 10.42 2.84
N ASN A 42 -2.38 10.68 1.62
CA ASN A 42 -3.10 11.37 0.55
C ASN A 42 -3.71 10.39 -0.46
N LEU A 43 -3.49 9.07 -0.31
CA LEU A 43 -4.07 8.08 -1.21
C LEU A 43 -5.56 7.91 -0.97
N HIS A 44 -6.26 7.58 -2.06
CA HIS A 44 -7.69 7.35 -2.02
C HIS A 44 -7.98 5.93 -1.50
N PRO A 45 -9.08 5.70 -0.75
CA PRO A 45 -9.56 4.36 -0.39
C PRO A 45 -9.48 3.32 -1.52
N CYS A 46 -9.88 3.71 -2.74
CA CYS A 46 -9.82 2.85 -3.93
C CYS A 46 -8.41 2.41 -4.33
N ASP A 47 -7.39 3.26 -4.14
CA ASP A 47 -6.00 2.89 -4.42
C ASP A 47 -5.58 1.73 -3.49
N PHE A 48 -6.09 1.69 -2.26
CA PHE A 48 -5.84 0.59 -1.32
C PHE A 48 -6.58 -0.69 -1.68
N GLU A 49 -7.81 -0.58 -2.19
CA GLU A 49 -8.56 -1.75 -2.69
C GLU A 49 -7.80 -2.42 -3.84
N ASP A 50 -7.29 -1.64 -4.79
CA ASP A 50 -6.49 -2.17 -5.90
C ASP A 50 -5.21 -2.86 -5.40
N LEU A 51 -4.48 -2.24 -4.47
CA LEU A 51 -3.28 -2.85 -3.87
C LEU A 51 -3.61 -4.17 -3.15
N ASN A 52 -4.72 -4.21 -2.41
CA ASN A 52 -5.17 -5.42 -1.72
C ASN A 52 -5.57 -6.52 -2.72
N LEU A 53 -6.24 -6.16 -3.83
CA LEU A 53 -6.56 -7.11 -4.89
C LEU A 53 -5.29 -7.69 -5.54
N LEU A 54 -4.26 -6.86 -5.79
CA LEU A 54 -2.99 -7.33 -6.33
C LEU A 54 -2.28 -8.33 -5.40
N LEU A 55 -2.34 -8.08 -4.09
CA LEU A 55 -1.83 -9.01 -3.07
C LEU A 55 -2.61 -10.33 -3.06
N LEU A 56 -3.94 -10.29 -3.14
CA LEU A 56 -4.80 -11.48 -3.13
C LEU A 56 -4.66 -12.33 -4.40
N GLN A 57 -4.48 -11.67 -5.55
CA GLN A 57 -4.28 -12.36 -6.83
C GLN A 57 -2.91 -13.05 -6.92
N GLY A 58 -1.98 -12.75 -6.01
CA GLY A 58 -0.63 -13.28 -6.06
C GLY A 58 0.20 -12.74 -7.22
N HIS A 59 -0.28 -11.69 -7.91
CA HIS A 59 0.29 -11.12 -9.15
C HIS A 59 1.58 -10.29 -8.91
N LEU A 60 2.38 -10.72 -7.93
CA LEU A 60 3.59 -10.06 -7.46
C LEU A 60 4.83 -10.93 -7.66
N ASP A 61 4.79 -11.91 -8.56
CA ASP A 61 5.83 -12.97 -8.70
C ASP A 61 7.23 -12.48 -9.03
N HIS A 62 7.36 -11.26 -9.56
CA HIS A 62 8.63 -10.61 -9.79
C HIS A 62 9.25 -10.02 -8.49
N LEU A 63 8.46 -9.87 -7.41
CA LEU A 63 8.93 -9.37 -6.13
C LEU A 63 9.49 -10.50 -5.25
N PRO A 64 10.58 -10.25 -4.52
CA PRO A 64 11.06 -11.13 -3.46
C PRO A 64 9.97 -11.44 -2.43
N GLY A 65 10.04 -12.62 -1.80
CA GLY A 65 9.09 -13.03 -0.77
C GLY A 65 9.06 -12.08 0.44
N SER A 66 10.21 -11.51 0.82
CA SER A 66 10.32 -10.47 1.86
C SER A 66 9.48 -9.25 1.50
N ASP A 67 9.58 -8.78 0.27
CA ASP A 67 8.95 -7.55 -0.20
C ASP A 67 7.44 -7.73 -0.31
N LYS A 68 6.99 -8.91 -0.76
CA LYS A 68 5.57 -9.32 -0.71
C LYS A 68 5.04 -9.28 0.73
N LEU A 69 5.80 -9.82 1.70
CA LEU A 69 5.40 -9.83 3.10
C LEU A 69 5.31 -8.41 3.68
N MET A 70 6.31 -7.56 3.40
CA MET A 70 6.31 -6.16 3.82
C MET A 70 5.14 -5.38 3.23
N LEU A 71 4.88 -5.54 1.93
CA LEU A 71 3.74 -4.93 1.27
C LEU A 71 2.42 -5.39 1.89
N SER A 72 2.27 -6.70 2.13
CA SER A 72 1.06 -7.26 2.73
C SER A 72 0.81 -6.72 4.13
N THR A 73 1.88 -6.54 4.92
CA THR A 73 1.82 -6.01 6.27
C THR A 73 1.45 -4.54 6.25
N ALA A 74 2.06 -3.77 5.35
CA ALA A 74 1.73 -2.36 5.14
C ALA A 74 0.25 -2.20 4.75
N VAL A 75 -0.22 -2.88 3.71
CA VAL A 75 -1.63 -2.78 3.27
C VAL A 75 -2.60 -3.15 4.39
N LYS A 76 -2.33 -4.22 5.17
CA LYS A 76 -3.18 -4.60 6.31
C LYS A 76 -3.26 -3.54 7.40
N LEU A 77 -2.12 -2.98 7.82
CA LEU A 77 -2.07 -1.90 8.83
C LEU A 77 -2.86 -0.67 8.36
N TRP A 78 -2.79 -0.41 7.07
CA TRP A 78 -3.41 0.72 6.41
C TRP A 78 -4.92 0.59 6.27
N THR A 79 -5.42 -0.56 5.80
CA THR A 79 -6.85 -0.86 5.79
C THR A 79 -7.44 -0.71 7.18
N ARG A 80 -6.74 -1.18 8.22
CA ARG A 80 -7.18 -1.00 9.61
C ARG A 80 -7.26 0.47 10.01
N ASN A 81 -6.26 1.29 9.67
CA ASN A 81 -6.27 2.73 9.96
C ASN A 81 -7.42 3.44 9.23
N LEU A 82 -7.67 3.09 7.97
CA LEU A 82 -8.76 3.65 7.17
C LEU A 82 -10.14 3.32 7.76
N VAL A 83 -10.35 2.07 8.19
CA VAL A 83 -11.58 1.66 8.89
C VAL A 83 -11.76 2.45 10.19
N ILE A 84 -10.71 2.59 11.00
CA ILE A 84 -10.77 3.38 12.24
C ILE A 84 -11.13 4.84 11.94
N ARG A 85 -10.53 5.46 10.91
CA ARG A 85 -10.84 6.84 10.52
C ARG A 85 -12.29 6.98 10.05
N GLN A 86 -12.81 6.00 9.31
CA GLN A 86 -14.20 6.01 8.88
C GLN A 86 -15.13 5.96 10.09
N TRP A 87 -14.88 5.03 11.01
CA TRP A 87 -15.65 4.92 12.26
C TRP A 87 -15.63 6.20 13.09
N VAL A 88 -14.47 6.85 13.22
CA VAL A 88 -14.36 8.13 13.94
C VAL A 88 -15.17 9.23 13.25
N LYS A 89 -15.14 9.31 11.91
CA LYS A 89 -15.95 10.29 11.16
C LYS A 89 -17.45 10.05 11.35
N ASP A 90 -17.88 8.80 11.25
CA ASP A 90 -19.30 8.43 11.40
C ASP A 90 -19.79 8.75 12.83
N PHE A 91 -18.93 8.57 13.84
CA PHE A 91 -19.24 8.93 15.22
C PHE A 91 -19.31 10.45 15.46
N GLN A 92 -18.56 11.26 14.70
CA GLN A 92 -18.59 12.73 14.81
C GLN A 92 -19.77 13.38 14.07
N LEU A 93 -20.42 12.66 13.15
CA LEU A 93 -21.54 13.14 12.35
C LEU A 93 -22.92 12.80 12.98
N GLY A 94 -22.95 12.05 14.08
CA GLY A 94 -24.14 11.77 14.89
C GLY A 94 -24.17 12.56 16.18
#